data_AF-A0A379GD12-F1
#
_entry.id   AF-A0A379GD12-F1
#
_cell.length_a   1.000
_cell.length_b   1.000
_cell.length_c   1.000
_cell.angle_alpha   90.00
_cell.angle_beta   90.00
_cell.angle_gamma   90.00
#
_symmetry.space_group_name_H-M   'P 1'
#
loop_
_entity.id
_entity.type
_entity.pdbx_description
1 polymer ?
#
loop_
_entity_poly.entity_id
_entity_poly.type
_entity_poly.pdbx_seq_one_letter_code
_entity_poly.pdbx_strand_id
1 'polypeptide(L)'
;MLSYRHSFHAGNHADVLKHIVQTLIIESLKEKEKPFLYLDTHAGAGRYQLTNAHATRTGEYLEGIARLWQQEEVPELILPYLEAVGSLNTSDELRYYPGSPLLAAKLLREQDLLMLTELHPTDFPLLRTEFSRDKRVRVCREDGFGQLKSKLPPASRRGFALIDPPYDLNKIIVRLLKALWKAINVSPLGPMQFGILLCIANKLNGC
;
A
#
# COMPACT_ATOMS: atom_id res chain seq x y z
N MET A 1 3.22 22.42 -3.31
CA MET A 1 1.84 22.08 -3.73
C MET A 1 1.81 20.57 -3.95
N LEU A 2 1.03 19.82 -3.16
CA LEU A 2 0.87 18.36 -3.36
C LEU A 2 -0.11 18.17 -4.51
N SER A 3 0.38 18.17 -5.75
CA SER A 3 -0.46 18.10 -6.95
C SER A 3 -0.78 16.67 -7.39
N TYR A 4 -0.03 15.68 -6.89
CA TYR A 4 -0.25 14.27 -7.22
C TYR A 4 -1.48 13.73 -6.48
N ARG A 5 -2.37 13.05 -7.22
CA ARG A 5 -3.50 12.31 -6.69
C ARG A 5 -3.47 10.91 -7.24
N HIS A 6 -3.42 9.92 -6.36
CA HIS A 6 -3.35 8.51 -6.77
C HIS A 6 -4.62 8.04 -7.51
N SER A 7 -5.75 8.71 -7.29
CA SER A 7 -7.02 8.41 -7.97
C SER A 7 -6.96 8.47 -9.51
N PHE A 8 -5.99 9.16 -10.11
CA PHE A 8 -5.81 9.19 -11.57
C PHE A 8 -5.15 7.93 -12.16
N HIS A 9 -4.43 7.18 -11.32
CA HIS A 9 -3.60 6.05 -11.72
C HIS A 9 -4.05 4.74 -11.07
N ALA A 10 -5.06 4.81 -10.20
CA ALA A 10 -5.53 3.69 -9.40
C ALA A 10 -5.87 2.49 -10.29
N GLY A 11 -5.23 1.35 -10.01
CA GLY A 11 -5.49 0.10 -10.71
C GLY A 11 -4.79 -0.05 -12.05
N ASN A 12 -3.85 0.84 -12.39
CA ASN A 12 -2.98 0.63 -13.55
C ASN A 12 -2.04 -0.59 -13.35
N HIS A 13 -1.23 -0.92 -14.36
CA HIS A 13 -0.30 -2.06 -14.31
C HIS A 13 0.74 -1.95 -13.17
N ALA A 14 1.17 -0.74 -12.83
CA ALA A 14 2.10 -0.49 -11.72
C ALA A 14 1.47 -0.84 -10.37
N ASP A 15 0.23 -0.43 -10.15
CA ASP A 15 -0.54 -0.81 -8.97
C ASP A 15 -0.78 -2.32 -8.90
N VAL A 16 -1.13 -2.96 -10.02
CA VAL A 16 -1.30 -4.42 -10.08
C VAL A 16 -0.04 -5.14 -9.59
N LEU A 17 1.13 -4.80 -10.13
CA LEU A 17 2.40 -5.42 -9.71
C LEU A 17 2.70 -5.14 -8.23
N LYS A 18 2.59 -3.87 -7.81
CA LYS A 18 2.83 -3.44 -6.42
C LYS A 18 1.97 -4.22 -5.44
N HIS A 19 0.67 -4.30 -5.72
CA HIS A 19 -0.32 -4.88 -4.83
C HIS A 19 -0.28 -6.40 -4.81
N ILE A 20 0.08 -7.06 -5.92
CA ILE A 20 0.40 -8.49 -5.91
C ILE A 20 1.59 -8.73 -4.98
N VAL A 21 2.73 -8.04 -5.17
CA VAL A 21 3.92 -8.26 -4.34
C VAL A 21 3.64 -7.97 -2.86
N GLN A 22 2.90 -6.90 -2.56
CA GLN A 22 2.43 -6.61 -1.19
C GLN A 22 1.66 -7.80 -0.59
N THR A 23 0.71 -8.35 -1.35
CA THR A 23 -0.14 -9.47 -0.93
C THR A 23 0.71 -10.70 -0.63
N LEU A 24 1.67 -11.02 -1.50
CA LEU A 24 2.60 -12.15 -1.30
C LEU A 24 3.46 -12.01 -0.05
N ILE A 25 3.96 -10.81 0.22
CA ILE A 25 4.75 -10.54 1.42
C ILE A 25 3.88 -10.71 2.67
N ILE A 26 2.64 -10.23 2.64
CA ILE A 26 1.70 -10.38 3.77
C ILE A 26 1.39 -11.86 4.02
N GLU A 27 1.09 -12.63 2.98
CA GLU A 27 0.84 -14.08 3.10
C GLU A 27 2.05 -14.82 3.68
N SER A 28 3.25 -14.55 3.20
CA SER A 28 4.48 -15.15 3.76
C SER A 28 4.72 -14.75 5.23
N LEU A 29 4.35 -13.53 5.63
CA LEU A 29 4.44 -13.13 7.04
C LEU A 29 3.41 -13.84 7.93
N LYS A 30 2.27 -14.25 7.38
CA LYS A 30 1.23 -14.99 8.11
C LYS A 30 1.62 -16.44 8.41
N GLU A 31 2.59 -17.03 7.71
CA GLU A 31 3.10 -18.39 7.96
C GLU A 31 3.62 -18.60 9.40
N LYS A 32 3.96 -17.52 10.12
CA LYS A 32 4.27 -17.57 11.55
C LYS A 32 3.15 -16.94 12.37
N GLU A 33 2.79 -17.61 13.47
CA GLU A 33 1.75 -17.15 14.40
C GLU A 33 2.04 -15.80 15.07
N LYS A 34 3.33 -15.48 15.26
CA LYS A 34 3.74 -14.22 15.91
C LYS A 34 3.20 -13.02 15.12
N PRO A 35 2.61 -11.99 15.77
CA PRO A 35 2.08 -10.83 15.06
C PRO A 35 3.18 -10.05 14.32
N PHE A 36 2.79 -9.26 13.32
CA PHE A 36 3.68 -8.34 12.63
C PHE A 36 3.05 -6.96 12.41
N LEU A 37 3.90 -5.95 12.15
CA LEU A 37 3.49 -4.58 11.83
C LEU A 37 3.51 -4.39 10.31
N TYR A 38 2.39 -3.95 9.74
CA TYR A 38 2.33 -3.35 8.41
C TYR A 38 2.47 -1.83 8.52
N LEU A 39 3.44 -1.24 7.82
CA LEU A 39 3.68 0.20 7.79
C LEU A 39 3.53 0.72 6.37
N ASP A 40 2.59 1.63 6.16
CA ASP A 40 2.40 2.32 4.89
C ASP A 40 2.79 3.79 5.03
N THR A 41 3.86 4.16 4.35
CA THR A 41 4.41 5.52 4.46
C THR A 41 3.63 6.55 3.64
N HIS A 42 2.90 6.11 2.61
CA HIS A 42 2.21 6.97 1.65
C HIS A 42 0.89 6.28 1.26
N ALA A 43 0.00 6.17 2.25
CA ALA A 43 -1.18 5.31 2.20
C ALA A 43 -2.27 5.78 1.21
N GLY A 44 -2.24 7.04 0.78
CA GLY A 44 -3.27 7.60 -0.08
C GLY A 44 -4.64 7.62 0.61
N ALA A 45 -5.71 7.48 -0.19
CA ALA A 45 -7.09 7.58 0.30
C ALA A 45 -7.67 6.25 0.85
N GLY A 46 -6.94 5.14 0.71
CA GLY A 46 -7.41 3.80 1.10
C GLY A 46 -8.17 3.06 -0.01
N ARG A 47 -9.20 3.67 -0.60
CA ARG A 47 -9.92 3.13 -1.77
C ARG A 47 -10.16 4.20 -2.83
N TYR A 48 -10.33 3.78 -4.09
CA TYR A 48 -10.51 4.69 -5.23
C TYR A 48 -11.71 4.28 -6.08
N GLN A 49 -12.53 5.24 -6.47
CA GLN A 49 -13.63 5.01 -7.41
C GLN A 49 -13.14 5.18 -8.85
N LEU A 50 -13.27 4.13 -9.66
CA LEU A 50 -12.77 4.04 -11.03
C LEU A 50 -13.72 4.65 -12.07
N THR A 51 -14.99 4.83 -11.70
CA THR A 51 -16.03 5.41 -12.57
C THR A 51 -16.21 6.92 -12.42
N ASN A 52 -15.44 7.56 -11.54
CA ASN A 52 -15.51 9.02 -11.39
C ASN A 52 -14.82 9.74 -12.55
N ALA A 53 -15.28 10.96 -12.85
CA ALA A 53 -14.78 11.81 -13.94
C ALA A 53 -13.24 11.96 -13.98
N HIS A 54 -12.57 11.85 -12.82
CA HIS A 54 -11.11 11.87 -12.71
C HIS A 54 -10.44 10.59 -13.24
N ALA A 55 -10.97 9.41 -12.89
CA ALA A 55 -10.43 8.12 -13.31
C ALA A 55 -10.78 7.81 -14.77
N THR A 56 -11.96 8.24 -15.23
CA THR A 56 -12.36 8.10 -16.65
C THR A 56 -11.54 8.97 -17.60
N ARG A 57 -10.86 10.01 -17.08
CA ARG A 57 -10.05 10.92 -17.92
C ARG A 57 -8.77 10.27 -18.44
N THR A 58 -8.18 9.35 -17.67
CA THR A 58 -6.96 8.61 -18.05
C THR A 58 -7.28 7.17 -18.41
N GLY A 59 -8.23 6.53 -17.72
CA GLY A 59 -8.65 5.17 -18.00
C GLY A 59 -7.59 4.10 -17.75
N GLU A 60 -6.49 4.39 -17.06
CA GLU A 60 -5.33 3.49 -16.93
C GLU A 60 -5.68 2.12 -16.31
N TYR A 61 -6.72 2.07 -15.46
CA TYR A 61 -7.18 0.82 -14.85
C TYR A 61 -7.69 -0.20 -15.89
N LEU A 62 -8.15 0.26 -17.06
CA LEU A 62 -8.59 -0.58 -18.18
C LEU A 62 -7.44 -1.41 -18.76
N GLU A 63 -6.21 -0.92 -18.64
CA GLU A 63 -4.99 -1.62 -19.06
C GLU A 63 -4.30 -2.38 -17.92
N GLY A 64 -4.75 -2.17 -16.69
CA GLY A 64 -4.27 -2.87 -15.50
C GLY A 64 -5.30 -3.87 -14.99
N ILE A 65 -5.89 -3.56 -13.82
CA ILE A 65 -6.74 -4.48 -13.08
C ILE A 65 -7.96 -4.98 -13.88
N ALA A 66 -8.52 -4.16 -14.78
CA ALA A 66 -9.68 -4.57 -15.57
C ALA A 66 -9.41 -5.82 -16.44
N ARG A 67 -8.15 -6.02 -16.87
CA ARG A 67 -7.75 -7.19 -17.66
C ARG A 67 -7.61 -8.47 -16.83
N LEU A 68 -7.50 -8.35 -15.51
CA LEU A 68 -7.12 -9.43 -14.61
C LEU A 68 -8.24 -9.87 -13.66
N TRP A 69 -9.08 -8.95 -13.17
CA TRP A 69 -9.93 -9.19 -11.99
C TRP A 69 -11.05 -10.22 -12.16
N GLN A 70 -11.44 -10.52 -13.41
CA GLN A 70 -12.46 -11.52 -13.78
C GLN A 70 -11.87 -12.73 -14.53
N GLN A 71 -10.54 -12.85 -14.58
CA GLN A 71 -9.92 -14.02 -15.21
C GLN A 71 -10.12 -15.25 -14.33
N GLU A 72 -10.63 -16.33 -14.93
CA GLU A 72 -10.82 -17.62 -14.26
C GLU A 72 -9.49 -18.39 -14.12
N GLU A 73 -8.64 -18.30 -15.14
CA GLU A 73 -7.33 -18.96 -15.17
C GLU A 73 -6.23 -18.02 -14.68
N VAL A 74 -6.02 -17.98 -13.36
CA VAL A 74 -4.98 -17.18 -12.71
C VAL A 74 -4.14 -18.04 -11.76
N PRO A 75 -2.85 -17.70 -11.55
CA PRO A 75 -2.04 -18.36 -10.53
C PRO A 75 -2.69 -18.24 -9.14
N GLU A 76 -2.76 -19.35 -8.38
CA GLU A 76 -3.34 -19.36 -7.02
C GLU A 76 -2.71 -18.30 -6.11
N LEU A 77 -1.43 -18.02 -6.34
CA LEU A 77 -0.64 -17.06 -5.59
C LEU A 77 -1.23 -15.63 -5.62
N ILE A 78 -2.00 -15.26 -6.64
CA ILE A 78 -2.60 -13.92 -6.75
C ILE A 78 -4.06 -13.87 -6.31
N LEU A 79 -4.66 -15.01 -5.93
CA LEU A 79 -6.06 -15.06 -5.49
C LEU A 79 -6.36 -14.12 -4.32
N PRO A 80 -5.54 -14.01 -3.25
CA PRO A 80 -5.87 -13.11 -2.15
C PRO A 80 -5.95 -11.64 -2.58
N TYR A 81 -5.17 -11.24 -3.60
CA TYR A 81 -5.25 -9.91 -4.20
C TYR A 81 -6.57 -9.73 -4.98
N LEU A 82 -6.93 -10.70 -5.83
CA LEU A 82 -8.16 -10.63 -6.63
C LEU A 82 -9.42 -10.70 -5.76
N GLU A 83 -9.43 -11.53 -4.73
CA GLU A 83 -10.51 -11.60 -3.74
C GLU A 83 -10.70 -10.26 -3.03
N ALA A 84 -9.61 -9.55 -2.72
CA ALA A 84 -9.67 -8.23 -2.14
C ALA A 84 -10.30 -7.21 -3.09
N VAL A 85 -9.92 -7.22 -4.36
CA VAL A 85 -10.55 -6.41 -5.42
C VAL A 85 -12.04 -6.78 -5.57
N GLY A 86 -12.36 -8.07 -5.67
CA GLY A 86 -13.73 -8.58 -5.86
C GLY A 86 -14.66 -8.22 -4.71
N SER A 87 -14.18 -8.23 -3.46
CA SER A 87 -15.05 -7.85 -2.32
C SER A 87 -15.52 -6.40 -2.30
N LEU A 88 -14.89 -5.51 -3.06
CA LEU A 88 -15.35 -4.15 -3.26
C LEU A 88 -16.31 -3.99 -4.43
N ASN A 89 -16.45 -5.03 -5.26
CA ASN A 89 -17.17 -5.02 -6.52
C ASN A 89 -18.07 -6.25 -6.58
N THR A 90 -19.21 -6.18 -5.89
CA THR A 90 -20.20 -7.27 -5.83
C THR A 90 -21.04 -7.42 -7.11
N SER A 91 -20.94 -6.45 -8.03
CA SER A 91 -21.50 -6.49 -9.37
C SER A 91 -20.45 -6.89 -10.40
N ASP A 92 -20.88 -7.26 -11.60
CA ASP A 92 -19.97 -7.52 -12.75
C ASP A 92 -19.24 -6.26 -13.26
N GLU A 93 -19.53 -5.10 -12.66
CA GLU A 93 -18.84 -3.84 -12.94
C GLU A 93 -17.73 -3.54 -11.94
N LEU A 94 -16.54 -3.23 -12.48
CA LEU A 94 -15.40 -2.77 -11.70
C LEU A 94 -15.54 -1.27 -11.35
N ARG A 95 -16.06 -0.96 -10.16
CA ARG A 95 -16.34 0.40 -9.70
C ARG A 95 -15.30 0.95 -8.73
N TYR A 96 -14.70 0.09 -7.92
CA TYR A 96 -13.76 0.48 -6.87
C TYR A 96 -12.47 -0.32 -6.96
N TYR A 97 -11.35 0.35 -6.69
CA TYR A 97 -10.05 -0.27 -6.54
C TYR A 97 -9.54 -0.11 -5.09
N PRO A 98 -9.13 -1.20 -4.43
CA PRO A 98 -8.50 -1.11 -3.12
C PRO A 98 -7.07 -0.58 -3.26
N GLY A 99 -6.73 0.48 -2.52
CA GLY A 99 -5.35 0.87 -2.33
C GLY A 99 -4.62 -0.08 -1.37
N SER A 100 -3.30 0.10 -1.27
CA SER A 100 -2.44 -0.67 -0.36
C SER A 100 -2.94 -0.76 1.09
N PRO A 101 -3.56 0.27 1.70
CA PRO A 101 -4.03 0.15 3.08
C PRO A 101 -5.19 -0.82 3.24
N LEU A 102 -6.11 -0.83 2.28
CA LEU A 102 -7.32 -1.64 2.34
C LEU A 102 -7.03 -3.09 2.01
N LEU A 103 -6.10 -3.33 1.07
CA LEU A 103 -5.51 -4.65 0.84
C LEU A 103 -4.89 -5.19 2.13
N ALA A 104 -4.00 -4.42 2.77
CA ALA A 104 -3.39 -4.84 4.02
C ALA A 104 -4.43 -5.14 5.10
N ALA A 105 -5.41 -4.25 5.30
CA ALA A 105 -6.44 -4.45 6.33
C ALA A 105 -7.27 -5.72 6.11
N LYS A 106 -7.54 -6.08 4.85
CA LYS A 106 -8.28 -7.29 4.53
C LYS A 106 -7.47 -8.58 4.76
N LEU A 107 -6.17 -8.54 4.49
CA LEU A 107 -5.31 -9.73 4.60
C LEU A 107 -4.73 -9.95 6.01
N LEU A 108 -4.51 -8.89 6.78
CA LEU A 108 -3.93 -8.99 8.12
C LEU A 108 -4.88 -9.69 9.10
N ARG A 109 -4.32 -10.39 10.08
CA ARG A 109 -5.07 -11.08 11.14
C ARG A 109 -5.43 -10.12 12.27
N GLU A 110 -6.19 -10.59 13.25
CA GLU A 110 -6.64 -9.76 14.38
C GLU A 110 -5.49 -9.24 15.26
N GLN A 111 -4.42 -10.04 15.38
CA GLN A 111 -3.23 -9.72 16.16
C GLN A 111 -2.22 -8.81 15.45
N ASP A 112 -2.34 -8.66 14.13
CA ASP A 112 -1.43 -7.84 13.33
C ASP A 112 -1.85 -6.36 13.40
N LEU A 113 -0.88 -5.44 13.26
CA LEU A 113 -1.12 -4.00 13.39
C LEU A 113 -0.84 -3.26 12.08
N LEU A 114 -1.58 -2.19 11.83
CA LEU A 114 -1.41 -1.31 10.67
C LEU A 114 -1.05 0.11 11.12
N MET A 115 -0.03 0.68 10.51
CA MET A 115 0.32 2.08 10.66
C MET A 115 0.34 2.75 9.29
N LEU A 116 -0.62 3.64 9.08
CA LEU A 116 -0.88 4.27 7.79
C LEU A 116 -0.63 5.77 7.89
N THR A 117 0.11 6.31 6.93
CA THR A 117 0.45 7.73 6.92
C THR A 117 0.05 8.38 5.60
N GLU A 118 -0.62 9.53 5.68
CA GLU A 118 -0.98 10.32 4.51
C GLU A 118 -0.88 11.82 4.84
N LEU A 119 -0.20 12.59 4.00
CA LEU A 119 0.00 14.04 4.19
C LEU A 119 -1.09 14.89 3.50
N HIS A 120 -1.62 14.40 2.38
CA HIS A 120 -2.52 15.12 1.51
C HIS A 120 -3.82 15.47 2.27
N PRO A 121 -4.17 16.78 2.38
CA PRO A 121 -5.27 17.24 3.23
C PRO A 121 -6.64 16.66 2.86
N THR A 122 -6.82 16.26 1.60
CA THR A 122 -8.07 15.69 1.11
C THR A 122 -8.11 14.16 1.20
N ASP A 123 -6.96 13.47 1.13
CA ASP A 123 -6.94 12.01 1.12
C ASP A 123 -6.88 11.46 2.55
N PHE A 124 -6.19 12.16 3.46
CA PHE A 124 -6.12 11.78 4.87
C PHE A 124 -7.50 11.62 5.54
N PRO A 125 -8.48 12.54 5.38
CA PRO A 125 -9.82 12.35 5.94
C PRO A 125 -10.55 11.12 5.39
N LEU A 126 -10.36 10.80 4.11
CA LEU A 126 -10.92 9.60 3.49
C LEU A 126 -10.31 8.35 4.12
N LEU A 127 -8.98 8.29 4.18
CA LEU A 127 -8.23 7.21 4.81
C LEU A 127 -8.61 7.01 6.29
N ARG A 128 -8.77 8.10 7.04
CA ARG A 128 -9.18 8.04 8.45
C ARG A 128 -10.60 7.50 8.60
N THR A 129 -11.50 7.87 7.69
CA THR A 129 -12.89 7.41 7.72
C THR A 129 -12.96 5.92 7.39
N GLU A 130 -12.20 5.49 6.38
CA GLU A 130 -12.07 4.10 5.92
C GLU A 130 -11.80 3.13 7.08
N PHE A 131 -10.88 3.50 7.97
CA PHE A 131 -10.40 2.65 9.06
C PHE A 131 -10.91 3.05 10.45
N SER A 132 -11.92 3.91 10.52
CA SER A 132 -12.44 4.44 11.80
C SER A 132 -12.96 3.37 12.77
N ARG A 133 -13.32 2.18 12.26
CA ARG A 133 -13.85 1.05 13.03
C ARG A 133 -12.84 -0.08 13.27
N ASP A 134 -11.67 -0.03 12.64
CA ASP A 134 -10.66 -1.08 12.77
C ASP A 134 -9.63 -0.68 13.85
N LYS A 135 -9.70 -1.36 15.00
CA LYS A 135 -8.83 -1.09 16.15
C LYS A 135 -7.36 -1.45 15.92
N ARG A 136 -7.07 -2.25 14.89
CA ARG A 136 -5.70 -2.62 14.50
C ARG A 136 -4.98 -1.47 13.78
N VAL A 137 -5.75 -0.52 13.26
CA VAL A 137 -5.27 0.51 12.35
C VAL A 137 -5.04 1.82 13.08
N ARG A 138 -3.82 2.36 12.92
CA ARG A 138 -3.48 3.73 13.30
C ARG A 138 -3.24 4.55 12.05
N VAL A 139 -4.03 5.61 11.87
CA VAL A 139 -3.89 6.56 10.76
C VAL A 139 -3.29 7.88 11.27
N CYS A 140 -2.20 8.34 10.67
CA CYS A 140 -1.49 9.56 11.03
C CYS A 140 -1.36 10.52 9.85
N ARG A 141 -1.45 11.83 10.12
CA ARG A 141 -1.16 12.89 9.13
C ARG A 141 0.23 13.46 9.36
N GLU A 142 1.26 12.67 9.04
CA GLU A 142 2.66 12.96 9.36
C GLU A 142 3.56 12.67 8.14
N ASP A 143 4.85 13.01 8.21
CA ASP A 143 5.82 12.62 7.16
C ASP A 143 6.07 11.11 7.21
N GLY A 144 5.73 10.39 6.13
CA GLY A 144 5.86 8.94 6.04
C GLY A 144 7.30 8.43 6.24
N PHE A 145 8.29 9.15 5.70
CA PHE A 145 9.70 8.82 5.92
C PHE A 145 10.11 8.97 7.39
N GLY A 146 9.51 9.92 8.11
CA GLY A 146 9.69 10.10 9.55
C GLY A 146 9.17 8.90 10.35
N GLN A 147 8.09 8.25 9.90
CA GLN A 147 7.54 7.06 10.56
C GLN A 147 8.48 5.85 10.49
N LEU A 148 9.20 5.67 9.39
CA LEU A 148 10.19 4.58 9.28
C LEU A 148 11.21 4.65 10.42
N LYS A 149 11.68 5.84 10.76
CA LYS A 149 12.63 6.02 11.87
C LYS A 149 12.00 5.75 13.23
N SER A 150 10.77 6.21 13.45
CA SER A 150 10.15 6.18 14.79
C SER A 150 9.48 4.84 15.13
N LYS A 151 9.16 4.02 14.12
CA LYS A 151 8.43 2.76 14.27
C LYS A 151 9.27 1.51 14.05
N LEU A 152 10.54 1.69 13.70
CA LEU A 152 11.50 0.61 13.57
C LEU A 152 12.50 0.58 14.72
N PRO A 153 12.78 -0.59 15.30
CA PRO A 153 12.10 -1.88 15.07
C PRO A 153 10.69 -1.92 15.72
N PRO A 154 9.70 -2.62 15.13
CA PRO A 154 8.42 -2.82 15.80
C PRO A 154 8.58 -3.71 17.03
N ALA A 155 7.69 -3.57 18.02
CA ALA A 155 7.69 -4.40 19.23
C ALA A 155 7.60 -5.90 18.92
N SER A 156 6.89 -6.28 17.87
CA SER A 156 6.80 -7.66 17.36
C SER A 156 8.13 -8.23 16.86
N ARG A 157 9.10 -7.37 16.51
CA ARG A 157 10.30 -7.70 15.71
C ARG A 157 9.98 -8.39 14.38
N ARG A 158 8.76 -8.18 13.89
CA ARG A 158 8.27 -8.65 12.60
C ARG A 158 7.50 -7.54 11.91
N GLY A 159 7.76 -7.30 10.64
CA GLY A 159 6.97 -6.33 9.91
C GLY A 159 7.34 -6.16 8.46
N PHE A 160 6.53 -5.35 7.81
CA PHE A 160 6.67 -5.00 6.41
C PHE A 160 6.37 -3.51 6.26
N ALA A 161 7.29 -2.77 5.65
CA ALA A 161 7.05 -1.39 5.25
C ALA A 161 6.86 -1.28 3.74
N LEU A 162 5.75 -0.67 3.32
CA LEU A 162 5.51 -0.20 1.96
C LEU A 162 5.92 1.28 1.84
N ILE A 163 6.78 1.55 0.86
CA ILE A 163 7.24 2.90 0.52
C ILE A 163 6.86 3.22 -0.92
N ASP A 164 5.82 4.03 -1.10
CA ASP A 164 5.28 4.43 -2.41
C ASP A 164 5.01 5.96 -2.50
N PRO A 165 6.06 6.79 -2.48
CA PRO A 165 5.91 8.25 -2.47
C PRO A 165 5.43 8.83 -3.82
N PRO A 166 4.70 9.96 -3.82
CA PRO A 166 4.38 10.70 -5.04
C PRO A 166 5.65 11.35 -5.64
N TYR A 167 5.97 11.05 -6.90
CA TYR A 167 7.31 11.20 -7.48
C TYR A 167 7.75 12.65 -7.85
N ASP A 168 8.77 13.16 -7.15
CA ASP A 168 9.84 14.06 -7.63
C ASP A 168 11.20 13.37 -7.35
N LEU A 169 11.68 12.61 -8.34
CA LEU A 169 12.69 11.53 -8.21
C LEU A 169 13.97 11.95 -7.48
N ASN A 170 14.53 13.12 -7.78
CA ASN A 170 15.85 13.51 -7.29
C ASN A 170 15.89 13.78 -5.77
N LYS A 171 14.84 14.40 -5.23
CA LYS A 171 14.76 14.69 -3.78
C LYS A 171 14.32 13.48 -2.98
N ILE A 172 13.51 12.60 -3.59
CA ILE A 172 12.94 11.43 -2.93
C ILE A 172 13.97 10.33 -2.76
N ILE A 173 14.80 10.04 -3.77
CA ILE A 173 15.83 8.99 -3.68
C ILE A 173 16.78 9.25 -2.52
N VAL A 174 17.25 10.48 -2.34
CA VAL A 174 18.15 10.81 -1.22
C VAL A 174 17.46 10.67 0.13
N ARG A 175 16.19 11.12 0.26
CA ARG A 175 15.43 10.99 1.51
C ARG A 175 15.14 9.53 1.84
N LEU A 176 14.78 8.75 0.83
CA LEU A 176 14.54 7.32 0.91
C LEU A 176 15.80 6.59 1.36
N LEU A 177 16.93 6.75 0.65
CA LEU A 177 18.18 6.08 1.01
C LEU A 177 18.62 6.42 2.44
N LYS A 178 18.45 7.68 2.86
CA LYS A 178 18.70 8.10 4.25
C LYS A 178 17.74 7.42 5.24
N ALA A 179 16.46 7.27 4.89
CA ALA A 179 15.47 6.61 5.75
C ALA A 179 15.76 5.10 5.87
N LEU A 180 16.07 4.43 4.75
CA LEU A 180 16.45 3.01 4.71
C LEU A 180 17.75 2.75 5.48
N TRP A 181 18.79 3.55 5.23
CA TRP A 181 20.06 3.41 5.94
C TRP A 181 19.88 3.58 7.45
N LYS A 182 19.05 4.54 7.88
CA LYS A 182 18.72 4.70 9.30
C LYS A 182 17.93 3.50 9.82
N ALA A 183 16.90 3.07 9.11
CA ALA A 183 16.07 1.92 9.51
C ALA A 183 16.88 0.63 9.71
N ILE A 184 17.82 0.35 8.80
CA ILE A 184 18.70 -0.81 8.87
C ILE A 184 19.75 -0.67 9.99
N ASN A 185 20.23 0.56 10.25
CA ASN A 185 21.26 0.82 11.26
C ASN A 185 20.73 1.20 12.65
N VAL A 186 19.41 1.24 12.88
CA VAL A 186 18.84 1.41 14.23
C VAL A 186 18.91 0.06 14.98
N SER A 187 20.08 -0.13 15.60
CA SER A 187 20.38 -0.92 16.80
C SER A 187 20.73 -2.43 16.73
N PRO A 188 21.63 -2.90 17.64
CA PRO A 188 22.25 -4.23 17.70
C PRO A 188 21.36 -5.29 18.41
N LEU A 189 20.06 -5.33 18.11
CA LEU A 189 19.06 -6.09 18.90
C LEU A 189 18.61 -7.40 18.23
N GLY A 190 19.52 -8.36 18.09
CA GLY A 190 19.21 -9.75 17.72
C GLY A 190 18.50 -9.92 16.36
N PRO A 191 18.10 -11.15 15.99
CA PRO A 191 17.45 -11.40 14.71
C PRO A 191 16.04 -10.78 14.65
N MET A 192 15.78 -10.02 13.58
CA MET A 192 14.49 -9.39 13.25
C MET A 192 14.09 -9.78 11.82
N GLN A 193 12.81 -10.11 11.60
CA GLN A 193 12.28 -10.34 10.25
C GLN A 193 11.56 -9.07 9.80
N PHE A 194 12.24 -8.20 9.06
CA PHE A 194 11.63 -6.97 8.53
C PHE A 194 11.87 -6.82 7.04
N GLY A 195 10.79 -6.74 6.27
CA GLY A 195 10.81 -6.51 4.83
C GLY A 195 10.54 -5.04 4.49
N ILE A 196 11.14 -4.54 3.43
CA ILE A 196 10.81 -3.24 2.85
C ILE A 196 10.53 -3.44 1.36
N LEU A 197 9.34 -3.04 0.91
CA LEU A 197 9.02 -2.94 -0.51
C LEU A 197 9.02 -1.46 -0.88
N LEU A 198 9.88 -1.14 -1.83
CA LEU A 198 9.95 0.17 -2.43
C LEU A 198 9.34 0.09 -3.83
N CYS A 199 8.34 0.92 -4.09
CA CYS A 199 7.77 1.05 -5.42
C CYS A 199 8.35 2.29 -6.10
N ILE A 200 8.90 2.08 -7.31
CA ILE A 200 9.39 3.12 -8.20
C ILE A 200 8.70 2.93 -9.55
N ALA A 201 7.38 3.12 -9.61
CA ALA A 201 6.62 2.62 -10.74
C ALA A 201 6.06 3.69 -11.68
N ASN A 202 5.78 4.93 -11.24
CA ASN A 202 4.99 5.85 -12.08
C ASN A 202 5.78 6.76 -13.04
N LYS A 203 7.03 6.43 -13.43
CA LYS A 203 7.74 7.23 -14.46
C LYS A 203 8.68 6.47 -15.40
N LEU A 204 8.64 5.15 -15.45
CA LEU A 204 9.37 4.41 -16.49
C LEU A 204 8.68 4.52 -17.87
N ASN A 205 7.45 5.03 -17.93
CA ASN A 205 6.72 5.31 -19.19
C ASN A 205 7.10 6.68 -19.81
N GLY A 206 8.38 7.05 -19.73
CA GLY A 206 8.88 8.35 -20.21
C GLY A 206 10.30 8.33 -20.78
N CYS A 207 10.70 7.20 -21.38
CA CYS A 207 11.72 7.18 -22.42
C CYS A 207 11.05 7.19 -23.79
#